data_AF-C6SLS5-F1
#
_entry.id   AF-C6SLS5-F1
#
_cell.length_a   1.000
_cell.length_b   1.000
_cell.length_c   1.000
_cell.angle_alpha   90.00
_cell.angle_beta   90.00
_cell.angle_gamma   90.00
#
_symmetry.space_group_name_H-M   'P 1'
#
loop_
_entity.id
_entity.type
_entity.pdbx_description
1 polymer ?
#
loop_
_entity_poly.entity_id
_entity_poly.type
_entity_poly.pdbx_seq_one_letter_code
_entity_poly.pdbx_strand_id
1 'polypeptide(L)'
;MQETAVAVSDGIGHRQDDLFAEAPAANQTQSVPLYKPYRLPTHCPICRSEIEREEGEAVARCSGGMLCQAQRAQGLIHFASRKAMDIDGLGEKQIEQLVAQDLVRHFADLYRLDIPTLQKMKETADKTVAESDQMPSEGSSVGASGKHKKQPTKWAENILAGIESGKTPELARFLFALGIRHVGERTAKTLAQAFGTLERVRRAPEPVLACLPDIGTVVARSIAHFFAQAEQQAMIDELLAAGVAPQAQAVSLPAAQYAEPQRWIARLPGFKISENKAQALWELAGKSIEGLQTDKSLPADWQAWRSEPQNAALLENLKTFFAQMPSEDEAAQGSDGINEAVAGKTFVLTGTLPTLKRDQAQSLIEAAGGKVSGSVSKKTDYVVAGEAAGSKLEKANALGVSVLSEAELLTLLG
;
A
#
# COMPACT_ATOMS: atom_id res chain seq x y z
N MET A 1 -4.52 -26.08 -15.73
CA MET A 1 -4.42 -25.24 -16.94
C MET A 1 -5.79 -25.21 -17.59
N GLN A 2 -6.55 -24.14 -17.42
CA GLN A 2 -7.76 -23.92 -18.23
C GLN A 2 -7.32 -23.06 -19.42
N GLU A 3 -7.29 -23.67 -20.61
CA GLU A 3 -7.04 -22.99 -21.87
C GLU A 3 -8.31 -22.23 -22.26
N THR A 4 -8.43 -20.98 -21.84
CA THR A 4 -9.36 -20.05 -22.49
C THR A 4 -8.64 -19.44 -23.69
N ALA A 5 -8.96 -19.93 -24.88
CA ALA A 5 -8.53 -19.35 -26.15
C ALA A 5 -9.21 -17.98 -26.31
N VAL A 6 -8.49 -16.90 -26.02
CA VAL A 6 -8.93 -15.55 -26.35
C VAL A 6 -8.51 -15.27 -27.78
N ALA A 7 -9.48 -15.22 -28.69
CA ALA A 7 -9.28 -14.77 -30.07
C ALA A 7 -9.52 -13.26 -30.14
N VAL A 8 -8.53 -12.50 -30.61
CA VAL A 8 -8.65 -11.05 -30.90
C VAL A 8 -9.24 -10.90 -32.30
N SER A 9 -10.41 -10.25 -32.43
CA SER A 9 -10.99 -9.92 -33.72
C SER A 9 -10.88 -8.42 -33.99
N ASP A 10 -10.10 -8.04 -34.99
CA ASP A 10 -10.08 -6.68 -35.53
C ASP A 10 -10.83 -6.65 -36.86
N GLY A 11 -12.01 -6.03 -36.87
CA GLY A 11 -12.77 -5.67 -38.06
C GLY A 11 -13.06 -4.18 -38.06
N ILE A 12 -12.34 -3.43 -38.88
CA ILE A 12 -12.48 -1.98 -39.01
C ILE A 12 -13.82 -1.62 -39.66
N GLY A 13 -14.67 -0.92 -38.91
CA GLY A 13 -15.86 -0.22 -39.38
C GLY A 13 -16.36 0.73 -38.30
N HIS A 14 -16.05 2.02 -38.45
CA HIS A 14 -16.31 3.11 -37.49
C HIS A 14 -17.62 2.99 -36.66
N ARG A 15 -17.48 2.82 -35.33
CA ARG A 15 -18.22 3.57 -34.27
C ARG A 15 -17.76 3.15 -32.87
N GLN A 16 -17.19 4.12 -32.15
CA GLN A 16 -16.92 4.21 -30.71
C GLN A 16 -16.14 3.07 -30.06
N ASP A 17 -14.92 3.42 -29.64
CA ASP A 17 -13.97 2.63 -28.87
C ASP A 17 -14.59 2.12 -27.56
N ASP A 18 -14.95 0.84 -27.55
CA ASP A 18 -15.17 0.07 -26.33
C ASP A 18 -14.28 -1.17 -26.38
N LEU A 19 -13.03 -0.99 -25.94
CA LEU A 19 -11.93 -1.98 -25.97
C LEU A 19 -12.15 -3.22 -25.09
N PHE A 20 -13.34 -3.37 -24.48
CA PHE A 20 -13.67 -4.45 -23.53
C PHE A 20 -15.08 -5.04 -23.72
N ALA A 21 -15.62 -5.04 -24.94
CA ALA A 21 -16.86 -5.77 -25.20
C ALA A 21 -16.66 -7.29 -25.03
N GLU A 22 -17.34 -7.90 -24.05
CA GLU A 22 -17.43 -9.35 -23.89
C GLU A 22 -18.08 -9.97 -25.14
N ALA A 23 -17.39 -10.93 -25.77
CA ALA A 23 -17.86 -11.59 -26.98
C ALA A 23 -19.15 -12.41 -26.71
N PRO A 24 -20.17 -12.35 -27.59
CA PRO A 24 -21.38 -13.15 -27.43
C PRO A 24 -21.12 -14.63 -27.73
N ALA A 25 -21.88 -15.50 -27.06
CA ALA A 25 -21.75 -16.94 -27.13
C ALA A 25 -22.08 -17.53 -28.52
N ALA A 26 -21.10 -18.26 -29.05
CA ALA A 26 -21.18 -19.44 -29.92
C ALA A 26 -22.24 -19.48 -31.05
N ASN A 27 -21.79 -19.18 -32.27
CA ASN A 27 -22.16 -19.99 -33.43
C ASN A 27 -20.87 -20.61 -34.01
N GLN A 28 -20.77 -21.94 -33.97
CA GLN A 28 -19.56 -22.69 -34.26
C GLN A 28 -19.28 -22.73 -35.76
N THR A 29 -18.56 -21.75 -36.27
CA THR A 29 -17.73 -21.90 -37.46
C THR A 29 -16.33 -22.29 -36.98
N GLN A 30 -15.81 -23.44 -37.41
CA GLN A 30 -14.40 -23.81 -37.21
C GLN A 30 -13.52 -22.77 -37.89
N SER A 31 -13.18 -21.69 -37.16
CA SER A 31 -12.18 -20.73 -37.57
C SER A 31 -10.83 -21.26 -37.14
N VAL A 32 -9.97 -21.54 -38.12
CA VAL A 32 -8.54 -21.75 -37.83
C VAL A 32 -8.03 -20.40 -37.29
N PRO A 33 -7.49 -20.34 -36.07
CA PRO A 33 -7.01 -19.08 -35.54
C PRO A 33 -5.87 -18.55 -36.42
N LEU A 34 -5.99 -17.29 -36.84
CA LEU A 34 -5.01 -16.58 -37.68
C LEU A 34 -3.61 -16.55 -37.05
N TYR A 35 -3.54 -16.62 -35.72
CA TYR A 35 -2.30 -16.56 -34.96
C TYR A 35 -2.16 -17.74 -34.01
N LYS A 36 -0.90 -18.08 -33.70
CA LYS A 36 -0.59 -19.07 -32.67
C LYS A 36 -1.11 -18.58 -31.31
N PRO A 37 -1.60 -19.47 -30.44
CA PRO A 37 -2.00 -19.10 -29.09
C PRO A 37 -0.84 -18.41 -28.37
N TYR A 38 -1.14 -17.26 -27.74
CA TYR A 38 -0.16 -16.58 -26.90
C TYR A 38 0.26 -17.51 -25.75
N ARG A 39 1.57 -17.66 -25.57
CA ARG A 39 2.13 -18.35 -24.41
C ARG A 39 2.88 -17.34 -23.56
N LEU A 40 2.44 -17.23 -22.31
CA LEU A 40 3.11 -16.43 -21.30
C LEU A 40 4.57 -16.91 -21.18
N PRO A 41 5.57 -16.02 -21.20
CA PRO A 41 6.95 -16.43 -21.01
C PRO A 41 7.14 -17.13 -19.66
N THR A 42 8.02 -18.14 -19.62
CA THR A 42 8.38 -18.84 -18.38
C THR A 42 9.45 -18.10 -17.58
N HIS A 43 10.17 -17.17 -18.23
CA HIS A 43 11.20 -16.34 -17.63
C HIS A 43 10.96 -14.88 -17.97
N CYS A 44 11.24 -13.98 -17.03
CA CYS A 44 11.08 -12.55 -17.20
C CYS A 44 11.91 -12.05 -18.40
N PRO A 45 11.31 -11.30 -19.35
CA PRO A 45 12.06 -10.77 -20.50
C PRO A 45 13.09 -9.71 -20.11
N ILE A 46 13.01 -9.17 -18.88
CA ILE A 46 13.92 -8.14 -18.36
C ILE A 46 15.08 -8.78 -17.59
N CYS A 47 14.78 -9.49 -16.50
CA CYS A 47 15.81 -10.02 -15.59
C CYS A 47 16.05 -11.52 -15.70
N ARG A 48 15.29 -12.22 -16.56
CA ARG A 48 15.35 -13.68 -16.76
C ARG A 48 15.05 -14.53 -15.53
N SER A 49 14.61 -13.94 -14.41
CA SER A 49 14.07 -14.70 -13.28
C SER A 49 12.83 -15.48 -13.68
N GLU A 50 12.52 -16.54 -12.94
CA GLU A 50 11.33 -17.35 -13.17
C GLU A 50 10.05 -16.50 -13.06
N ILE A 51 9.04 -16.87 -13.84
CA ILE A 51 7.71 -16.29 -13.72
C ILE A 51 6.83 -17.26 -12.94
N GLU A 52 6.34 -16.79 -11.81
CA GLU A 52 5.53 -17.57 -10.88
C GLU A 52 4.08 -17.09 -10.90
N ARG A 53 3.14 -18.03 -10.78
CA ARG A 53 1.72 -17.73 -10.60
C ARG A 53 1.22 -18.51 -9.40
N GLU A 54 0.87 -17.79 -8.35
CA GLU A 54 0.33 -18.38 -7.13
C GLU A 54 -1.01 -19.07 -7.41
N GLU A 55 -1.30 -20.09 -6.60
CA GLU A 55 -2.53 -20.85 -6.71
C GLU A 55 -3.75 -19.95 -6.47
N GLY A 56 -4.70 -19.96 -7.41
CA GLY A 56 -5.89 -19.11 -7.36
C GLY A 56 -5.71 -17.69 -7.91
N GLU A 57 -4.49 -17.28 -8.31
CA GLU A 57 -4.27 -15.98 -8.94
C GLU A 57 -4.31 -16.04 -10.47
N ALA A 58 -4.92 -15.03 -11.09
CA ALA A 58 -4.95 -14.89 -12.54
C ALA A 58 -3.62 -14.38 -13.13
N VAL A 59 -2.90 -13.54 -12.37
CA VAL A 59 -1.71 -12.83 -12.84
C VAL A 59 -0.46 -13.62 -12.48
N ALA A 60 0.40 -13.88 -13.47
CA ALA A 60 1.74 -14.38 -13.26
C ALA A 60 2.72 -13.21 -13.09
N ARG A 61 3.71 -13.33 -12.20
CA ARG A 61 4.67 -12.27 -11.88
C ARG A 61 6.09 -12.78 -11.92
N CYS A 62 7.01 -11.88 -12.23
CA CYS A 62 8.43 -12.15 -12.14
C CYS A 62 8.85 -12.29 -10.67
N SER A 63 9.60 -13.33 -10.32
CA SER A 63 10.11 -13.55 -8.95
C SER A 63 11.38 -12.75 -8.61
N GLY A 64 11.96 -12.07 -9.61
CA GLY A 64 13.21 -11.32 -9.46
C GLY A 64 13.19 -10.12 -8.52
N GLY A 65 12.03 -9.71 -7.98
CA GLY A 65 11.93 -8.63 -6.99
C GLY A 65 12.75 -7.38 -7.35
N MET A 66 13.51 -6.85 -6.40
CA MET A 66 14.36 -5.67 -6.58
C MET A 66 15.61 -5.90 -7.47
N LEU A 67 15.95 -7.16 -7.80
CA LEU A 67 16.98 -7.47 -8.80
C LEU A 67 16.46 -7.20 -10.22
N CYS A 68 15.14 -7.28 -10.43
CA CYS A 68 14.52 -6.94 -11.69
C CYS A 68 14.47 -5.42 -11.88
N GLN A 69 15.17 -4.91 -12.90
CA GLN A 69 15.19 -3.48 -13.23
C GLN A 69 13.77 -2.88 -13.36
N ALA A 70 12.85 -3.60 -13.99
CA ALA A 70 11.47 -3.13 -14.18
C ALA A 70 10.69 -3.04 -12.86
N GLN A 71 10.83 -4.03 -11.98
CA GLN A 71 10.18 -3.98 -10.66
C GLN A 71 10.83 -2.93 -9.76
N ARG A 72 12.15 -2.77 -9.84
CA ARG A 72 12.87 -1.73 -9.11
C ARG A 72 12.41 -0.33 -9.54
N ALA A 73 12.33 -0.07 -10.84
CA ALA A 73 11.81 1.19 -11.36
C ALA A 73 10.38 1.43 -10.87
N GLN A 74 9.48 0.46 -11.05
CA GLN A 74 8.09 0.61 -10.61
C GLN A 74 7.94 0.75 -9.09
N GLY A 75 8.75 0.06 -8.30
CA GLY A 75 8.79 0.20 -6.85
C GLY A 75 9.22 1.61 -6.43
N LEU A 76 10.28 2.15 -7.05
CA LEU A 76 10.75 3.52 -6.79
C LEU A 76 9.75 4.58 -7.25
N ILE A 77 9.08 4.37 -8.38
CA ILE A 77 8.00 5.24 -8.89
C ILE A 77 6.84 5.28 -7.90
N HIS A 78 6.40 4.11 -7.44
CA HIS A 78 5.35 4.00 -6.42
C HIS A 78 5.77 4.69 -5.13
N PHE A 79 6.99 4.43 -4.65
CA PHE A 79 7.55 5.03 -3.44
C PHE A 79 7.57 6.56 -3.51
N ALA A 80 8.05 7.14 -4.61
CA ALA A 80 8.13 8.59 -4.80
C ALA A 80 6.78 9.26 -5.10
N SER A 81 5.72 8.48 -5.37
CA SER A 81 4.45 9.01 -5.85
C SER A 81 3.74 9.95 -4.86
N ARG A 82 2.82 10.76 -5.40
CA ARG A 82 2.01 11.75 -4.63
C ARG A 82 1.18 11.18 -3.50
N LYS A 83 0.89 9.88 -3.50
CA LYS A 83 0.14 9.21 -2.42
C LYS A 83 1.04 8.49 -1.41
N ALA A 84 2.31 8.34 -1.75
CA ALA A 84 3.33 7.68 -0.96
C ALA A 84 4.27 8.74 -0.33
N MET A 85 5.51 8.88 -0.79
CA MET A 85 6.46 9.81 -0.18
C MET A 85 6.37 11.26 -0.71
N ASP A 86 5.57 11.51 -1.75
CA ASP A 86 5.38 12.84 -2.35
C ASP A 86 6.68 13.58 -2.70
N ILE A 87 7.58 12.89 -3.41
CA ILE A 87 8.88 13.46 -3.75
C ILE A 87 8.72 14.34 -5.01
N ASP A 88 8.50 15.63 -4.78
CA ASP A 88 8.36 16.61 -5.85
C ASP A 88 9.58 16.65 -6.78
N GLY A 89 9.32 16.70 -8.09
CA GLY A 89 10.34 16.76 -9.14
C GLY A 89 10.95 15.41 -9.53
N LEU A 90 10.74 14.34 -8.74
CA LEU A 90 11.22 13.00 -9.05
C LEU A 90 10.14 12.19 -9.80
N GLY A 91 9.94 12.52 -11.08
CA GLY A 91 8.96 11.85 -11.94
C GLY A 91 9.41 10.48 -12.45
N GLU A 92 8.48 9.77 -13.10
CA GLU A 92 8.70 8.42 -13.67
C GLU A 92 9.93 8.36 -14.56
N LYS A 93 10.06 9.27 -15.53
CA LYS A 93 11.21 9.31 -16.45
C LYS A 93 12.54 9.49 -15.74
N GLN A 94 12.59 10.31 -14.68
CA GLN A 94 13.81 10.53 -13.91
C GLN A 94 14.19 9.25 -13.15
N ILE A 95 13.23 8.58 -12.54
CA ILE A 95 13.45 7.33 -11.81
C ILE A 95 13.90 6.22 -12.77
N GLU A 96 13.27 6.09 -13.93
CA GLU A 96 13.68 5.13 -14.97
C GLU A 96 15.13 5.37 -15.41
N GLN A 97 15.54 6.63 -15.59
CA GLN A 97 16.92 6.98 -15.93
C GLN A 97 17.91 6.64 -14.80
N LEU A 98 17.58 6.96 -13.54
CA LEU A 98 18.39 6.61 -12.38
C LEU A 98 18.59 5.09 -12.28
N VAL A 99 17.51 4.33 -12.49
CA VAL A 99 17.53 2.86 -12.41
C VAL A 99 18.24 2.23 -13.59
N ALA A 100 18.03 2.73 -14.81
CA ALA A 100 18.69 2.24 -16.02
C ALA A 100 20.21 2.46 -16.01
N GLN A 101 20.66 3.53 -15.37
CA GLN A 101 22.07 3.82 -15.17
C GLN A 101 22.64 3.23 -13.88
N ASP A 102 21.84 2.47 -13.14
CA ASP A 102 22.21 1.79 -11.90
C ASP A 102 22.75 2.76 -10.81
N LEU A 103 22.27 4.01 -10.85
CA LEU A 103 22.58 5.05 -9.87
C LEU A 103 21.73 4.91 -8.59
N VAL A 104 20.60 4.23 -8.68
CA VAL A 104 19.67 3.96 -7.57
C VAL A 104 19.26 2.49 -7.62
N ARG A 105 19.54 1.75 -6.53
CA ARG A 105 19.22 0.32 -6.41
C ARG A 105 18.15 0.04 -5.35
N HIS A 106 18.11 0.85 -4.30
CA HIS A 106 17.18 0.71 -3.19
C HIS A 106 16.50 2.05 -2.87
N PHE A 107 15.45 2.02 -2.05
CA PHE A 107 14.72 3.24 -1.67
C PHE A 107 15.61 4.25 -0.95
N ALA A 108 16.52 3.78 -0.07
CA ALA A 108 17.43 4.64 0.68
C ALA A 108 18.43 5.41 -0.20
N ASP A 109 18.76 4.90 -1.39
CA ASP A 109 19.70 5.57 -2.31
C ASP A 109 19.14 6.90 -2.82
N LEU A 110 17.81 7.05 -2.90
CA LEU A 110 17.18 8.33 -3.25
C LEU A 110 17.62 9.44 -2.30
N TYR A 111 17.72 9.14 -1.01
CA TYR A 111 18.09 10.08 0.04
C TYR A 111 19.60 10.35 0.11
N ARG A 112 20.40 9.69 -0.73
CA ARG A 112 21.85 9.88 -0.87
C ARG A 112 22.23 10.55 -2.17
N LEU A 113 21.25 10.91 -3.01
CA LEU A 113 21.51 11.60 -4.27
C LEU A 113 22.13 12.97 -4.04
N ASP A 114 23.07 13.33 -4.91
CA ASP A 114 23.71 14.62 -4.92
C ASP A 114 23.62 15.27 -6.32
N ILE A 115 23.94 16.57 -6.38
CA ILE A 115 23.92 17.33 -7.64
C ILE A 115 24.83 16.70 -8.72
N PRO A 116 26.08 16.29 -8.41
CA PRO A 116 26.93 15.60 -9.37
C PRO A 116 26.30 14.34 -9.97
N THR A 117 25.64 13.52 -9.16
CA THR A 117 24.99 12.28 -9.63
C THR A 117 23.83 12.59 -10.57
N LEU A 118 22.98 13.56 -10.22
CA LEU A 118 21.86 13.98 -11.06
C LEU A 118 22.32 14.61 -12.39
N GLN A 119 23.43 15.36 -12.37
CA GLN A 119 24.03 15.89 -13.60
C GLN A 119 24.57 14.78 -14.50
N LYS A 120 25.32 13.82 -13.92
CA LYS A 120 25.84 12.65 -14.64
C LYS A 120 24.71 11.84 -15.29
N MET A 121 23.60 11.67 -14.58
CA MET A 121 22.40 10.99 -15.10
C MET A 121 21.91 11.65 -16.40
N LYS A 122 21.77 12.97 -16.38
CA LYS A 122 21.27 13.74 -17.52
C LYS A 122 22.24 13.76 -18.70
N GLU A 123 23.53 13.95 -18.42
CA GLU A 123 24.57 13.92 -19.47
C GLU A 123 24.62 12.57 -20.19
N THR A 124 24.44 11.47 -19.46
CA THR A 124 24.40 10.13 -20.05
C THR A 124 23.15 9.97 -20.91
N ALA A 125 21.97 10.41 -20.43
CA ALA A 125 20.73 10.34 -21.19
C ALA A 125 20.78 11.19 -22.49
N ASP A 126 21.35 12.39 -22.43
CA ASP A 126 21.50 13.27 -23.60
C ASP A 126 22.43 12.64 -24.66
N LYS A 127 23.46 11.90 -24.26
CA LYS A 127 24.34 11.15 -25.17
C LYS A 127 23.62 9.99 -25.85
N THR A 128 22.83 9.21 -25.11
CA THR A 128 22.11 8.06 -25.69
C THR A 128 21.12 8.51 -26.76
N VAL A 129 20.45 9.65 -26.56
CA VAL A 129 19.53 10.23 -27.55
C VAL A 129 20.29 10.68 -28.80
N ALA A 130 21.44 11.33 -28.64
CA ALA A 130 22.27 11.79 -29.75
C ALA A 130 22.84 10.63 -30.60
N GLU A 131 23.11 9.47 -29.99
CA GLU A 131 23.58 8.27 -30.70
C GLU A 131 22.45 7.52 -31.40
N SER A 132 21.22 7.54 -30.86
CA SER A 132 20.07 6.87 -31.50
C SER A 132 19.52 7.59 -32.74
N ASP A 133 19.75 8.91 -32.86
CA ASP A 133 19.35 9.71 -34.03
C ASP A 133 20.37 9.65 -35.20
N GLN A 134 21.53 9.02 -35.00
CA GLN A 134 22.55 8.85 -36.04
C GLN A 134 22.36 7.54 -36.81
N MET A 135 21.54 7.61 -37.86
CA MET A 135 21.65 6.69 -39.01
C MET A 135 23.03 6.88 -39.68
N PRO A 136 23.73 5.81 -40.11
CA PRO A 136 25.07 5.95 -40.67
C PRO A 136 25.01 6.59 -42.05
N SER A 137 25.32 7.88 -42.14
CA SER A 137 25.86 8.47 -43.37
C SER A 137 27.39 8.51 -43.22
N GLU A 138 28.07 7.69 -44.02
CA GLU A 138 29.51 7.78 -44.16
C GLU A 138 29.86 9.13 -44.77
N GLY A 139 30.52 9.99 -44.01
CA GLY A 139 31.05 11.23 -44.54
C GLY A 139 31.39 12.29 -43.51
N SER A 140 32.69 12.39 -43.23
CA SER A 140 33.40 13.58 -42.75
C SER A 140 33.38 13.90 -41.25
N SER A 141 34.56 13.68 -40.68
CA SER A 141 35.10 14.33 -39.50
C SER A 141 35.01 15.86 -39.57
N VAL A 142 34.47 16.51 -38.55
CA VAL A 142 35.02 17.76 -38.02
C VAL A 142 34.79 17.79 -36.51
N GLY A 143 35.87 17.99 -35.76
CA GLY A 143 35.83 18.13 -34.31
C GLY A 143 35.07 19.38 -33.86
N ALA A 144 34.36 19.25 -32.75
CA ALA A 144 33.87 20.37 -31.98
C ALA A 144 34.07 20.06 -30.50
N SER A 145 35.16 20.61 -29.93
CA SER A 145 35.34 20.73 -28.49
C SER A 145 34.28 21.68 -27.94
N GLY A 146 33.11 21.13 -27.62
CA GLY A 146 32.00 21.84 -27.02
C GLY A 146 32.34 22.24 -25.59
N LYS A 147 32.43 23.55 -25.34
CA LYS A 147 32.46 24.14 -24.01
C LYS A 147 31.35 23.52 -23.15
N HIS A 148 31.71 22.86 -22.05
CA HIS A 148 30.76 22.45 -21.01
C HIS A 148 30.09 23.70 -20.43
N LYS A 149 28.92 24.05 -20.97
CA LYS A 149 28.05 25.07 -20.41
C LYS A 149 27.53 24.47 -19.10
N LYS A 150 27.93 25.04 -17.96
CA LYS A 150 27.45 24.67 -16.61
C LYS A 150 25.93 24.48 -16.68
N GLN A 151 25.45 23.23 -16.65
CA GLN A 151 24.01 22.98 -16.76
C GLN A 151 23.30 23.65 -15.59
N PRO A 152 22.08 24.19 -15.78
CA PRO A 152 21.34 24.81 -14.69
C PRO A 152 21.07 23.78 -13.59
N THR A 153 21.63 23.99 -12.40
CA THR A 153 21.50 23.10 -11.23
C THR A 153 20.13 23.16 -10.58
N LYS A 154 19.34 24.19 -10.89
CA LYS A 154 18.02 24.43 -10.29
C LYS A 154 17.06 23.24 -10.36
N TRP A 155 17.09 22.45 -11.43
CA TRP A 155 16.24 21.26 -11.52
C TRP A 155 16.65 20.18 -10.51
N ALA A 156 17.96 19.98 -10.33
CA ALA A 156 18.52 19.01 -9.38
C ALA A 156 18.30 19.50 -7.95
N GLU A 157 18.48 20.80 -7.70
CA GLU A 157 18.15 21.44 -6.42
C GLU A 157 16.68 21.24 -6.05
N ASN A 158 15.75 21.38 -7.00
CA ASN A 158 14.33 21.12 -6.76
C ASN A 158 14.05 19.67 -6.38
N ILE A 159 14.70 18.70 -7.03
CA ILE A 159 14.56 17.28 -6.67
C ILE A 159 15.09 17.01 -5.27
N LEU A 160 16.28 17.53 -4.94
CA LEU A 160 16.84 17.37 -3.61
C LEU A 160 15.95 18.02 -2.54
N ALA A 161 15.37 19.19 -2.84
CA ALA A 161 14.39 19.81 -1.95
C ALA A 161 13.14 18.95 -1.75
N GLY A 162 12.62 18.32 -2.80
CA GLY A 162 11.50 17.37 -2.72
C GLY A 162 11.83 16.12 -1.90
N ILE A 163 13.06 15.60 -2.04
CA ILE A 163 13.55 14.45 -1.24
C ILE A 163 13.65 14.83 0.23
N GLU A 164 14.19 16.01 0.55
CA GLU A 164 14.27 16.51 1.92
C GLU A 164 12.89 16.72 2.54
N SER A 165 11.93 17.31 1.82
CA SER A 165 10.56 17.47 2.34
C SER A 165 9.84 16.14 2.58
N GLY A 166 10.18 15.11 1.81
CA GLY A 166 9.62 13.77 1.95
C GLY A 166 10.20 12.94 3.10
N LYS A 167 11.14 13.47 3.90
CA LYS A 167 11.77 12.71 5.00
C LYS A 167 10.85 12.45 6.18
N THR A 168 9.83 13.26 6.40
CA THR A 168 8.93 13.12 7.56
C THR A 168 7.49 12.84 7.13
N PRO A 169 7.21 11.71 6.46
CA PRO A 169 5.87 11.39 5.97
C PRO A 169 4.92 11.00 7.12
N GLU A 170 3.61 11.09 6.89
CA GLU A 170 2.63 10.40 7.74
C GLU A 170 2.88 8.87 7.72
N LEU A 171 2.64 8.18 8.85
CA LEU A 171 2.86 6.74 8.94
C LEU A 171 2.10 5.94 7.87
N ALA A 172 0.84 6.28 7.59
CA ALA A 172 0.03 5.61 6.58
C ALA A 172 0.66 5.71 5.18
N ARG A 173 1.22 6.87 4.85
CA ARG A 173 1.87 7.12 3.56
C ARG A 173 3.17 6.35 3.42
N PHE A 174 3.96 6.29 4.49
CA PHE A 174 5.17 5.48 4.53
C PHE A 174 4.87 3.99 4.35
N LEU A 175 3.88 3.45 5.10
CA LEU A 175 3.47 2.04 4.96
C LEU A 175 2.96 1.71 3.56
N PHE A 176 2.22 2.64 2.93
CA PHE A 176 1.80 2.52 1.55
C PHE A 176 2.99 2.54 0.59
N ALA A 177 3.98 3.40 0.81
CA ALA A 177 5.18 3.55 -0.01
C ALA A 177 6.03 2.28 -0.07
N LEU A 178 6.05 1.47 0.99
CA LEU A 178 6.79 0.20 1.05
C LEU A 178 6.33 -0.83 0.02
N GLY A 179 5.14 -0.65 -0.59
CA GLY A 179 4.67 -1.54 -1.66
C GLY A 179 4.35 -2.95 -1.18
N ILE A 180 3.93 -3.11 0.08
CA ILE A 180 3.57 -4.41 0.65
C ILE A 180 2.41 -5.02 -0.16
N ARG A 181 2.53 -6.29 -0.53
CA ARG A 181 1.54 -6.97 -1.36
C ARG A 181 0.14 -6.91 -0.72
N HIS A 182 -0.86 -6.61 -1.55
CA HIS A 182 -2.27 -6.41 -1.16
C HIS A 182 -2.55 -5.21 -0.25
N VAL A 183 -1.54 -4.45 0.16
CA VAL A 183 -1.72 -3.26 1.01
C VAL A 183 -1.94 -2.05 0.11
N GLY A 184 -3.19 -1.59 0.04
CA GLY A 184 -3.53 -0.31 -0.56
C GLY A 184 -3.51 0.83 0.45
N GLU A 185 -3.81 2.05 -0.03
CA GLU A 185 -3.87 3.28 0.77
C GLU A 185 -4.79 3.14 2.00
N ARG A 186 -5.99 2.56 1.81
CA ARG A 186 -6.95 2.33 2.91
C ARG A 186 -6.39 1.37 3.96
N THR A 187 -5.78 0.27 3.52
CA THR A 187 -5.17 -0.72 4.43
C THR A 187 -4.03 -0.09 5.22
N ALA A 188 -3.15 0.66 4.55
CA ALA A 188 -2.03 1.35 5.20
C ALA A 188 -2.52 2.36 6.26
N LYS A 189 -3.62 3.05 5.97
CA LYS A 189 -4.29 3.92 6.94
C LYS A 189 -4.84 3.17 8.14
N THR A 190 -5.53 2.05 7.92
CA THR A 190 -6.03 1.19 9.01
C THR A 190 -4.88 0.73 9.90
N LEU A 191 -3.74 0.32 9.33
CA LEU A 191 -2.56 -0.07 10.10
C LEU A 191 -2.01 1.10 10.93
N ALA A 192 -1.87 2.28 10.34
CA ALA A 192 -1.41 3.46 11.05
C ALA A 192 -2.36 3.84 12.20
N GLN A 193 -3.68 3.81 11.95
CA GLN A 193 -4.71 4.11 12.96
C GLN A 193 -4.72 3.07 14.08
N ALA A 194 -4.39 1.81 13.77
CA ALA A 194 -4.43 0.72 14.72
C ALA A 194 -3.21 0.64 15.64
N PHE A 195 -2.03 0.97 15.12
CA PHE A 195 -0.77 0.76 15.82
C PHE A 195 -0.02 2.05 16.17
N GLY A 196 -0.29 3.16 15.47
CA GLY A 196 0.23 4.50 15.77
C GLY A 196 1.72 4.73 15.47
N THR A 197 2.57 3.70 15.55
CA THR A 197 4.01 3.79 15.28
C THR A 197 4.49 2.66 14.36
N LEU A 198 5.58 2.91 13.62
CA LEU A 198 6.18 1.93 12.72
C LEU A 198 6.64 0.67 13.47
N GLU A 199 7.22 0.83 14.67
CA GLU A 199 7.72 -0.27 15.49
C GLU A 199 6.60 -1.24 15.89
N ARG A 200 5.41 -0.72 16.22
CA ARG A 200 4.25 -1.55 16.55
C ARG A 200 3.72 -2.28 15.31
N VAL A 201 3.69 -1.61 14.15
CA VAL A 201 3.30 -2.25 12.88
C VAL A 201 4.27 -3.38 12.51
N ARG A 202 5.59 -3.16 12.62
CA ARG A 202 6.64 -4.16 12.33
C ARG A 202 6.51 -5.43 13.16
N ARG A 203 5.96 -5.32 14.38
CA ARG A 203 5.83 -6.42 15.34
C ARG A 203 4.42 -7.01 15.41
N ALA A 204 3.47 -6.48 14.63
CA ALA A 204 2.08 -6.90 14.68
C ALA A 204 1.92 -8.37 14.19
N PRO A 205 1.42 -9.29 15.02
CA PRO A 205 1.24 -10.69 14.63
C PRO A 205 0.14 -10.87 13.57
N GLU A 206 0.31 -11.82 12.65
CA GLU A 206 -0.68 -12.15 11.61
C GLU A 206 -2.12 -12.29 12.16
N PRO A 207 -2.38 -13.03 13.25
CA PRO A 207 -3.75 -13.20 13.75
C PRO A 207 -4.38 -11.91 14.28
N VAL A 208 -3.57 -10.99 14.81
CA VAL A 208 -4.02 -9.66 15.27
C VAL A 208 -4.36 -8.78 14.07
N LEU A 209 -3.48 -8.77 13.05
CA LEU A 209 -3.73 -8.05 11.80
C LEU A 209 -5.02 -8.52 11.12
N ALA A 210 -5.29 -9.83 11.10
CA ALA A 210 -6.49 -10.41 10.52
C ALA A 210 -7.80 -10.11 11.28
N CYS A 211 -7.70 -9.53 12.48
CA CYS A 211 -8.86 -9.06 13.24
C CYS A 211 -9.28 -7.63 12.86
N LEU A 212 -8.36 -6.84 12.27
CA LEU A 212 -8.62 -5.45 11.94
C LEU A 212 -9.68 -5.32 10.84
N PRO A 213 -10.47 -4.24 10.83
CA PRO A 213 -11.46 -4.00 9.79
C PRO A 213 -10.78 -3.88 8.43
N ASP A 214 -11.42 -4.44 7.39
CA ASP A 214 -10.91 -4.46 6.02
C ASP A 214 -9.61 -5.26 5.80
N ILE A 215 -9.09 -5.95 6.82
CA ILE A 215 -7.89 -6.79 6.71
C ILE A 215 -8.26 -8.26 6.90
N GLY A 216 -8.32 -9.01 5.80
CA GLY A 216 -8.51 -10.46 5.82
C GLY A 216 -7.20 -11.23 6.01
N THR A 217 -7.31 -12.55 6.16
CA THR A 217 -6.15 -13.46 6.41
C THR A 217 -5.07 -13.38 5.33
N VAL A 218 -5.44 -13.22 4.05
CA VAL A 218 -4.48 -13.09 2.94
C VAL A 218 -3.63 -11.82 3.07
N VAL A 219 -4.28 -10.70 3.39
CA VAL A 219 -3.60 -9.40 3.55
C VAL A 219 -2.76 -9.41 4.83
N ALA A 220 -3.31 -9.92 5.94
CA ALA A 220 -2.62 -10.05 7.21
C ALA A 220 -1.34 -10.89 7.08
N ARG A 221 -1.42 -12.04 6.40
CA ARG A 221 -0.25 -12.88 6.11
C ARG A 221 0.80 -12.14 5.31
N SER A 222 0.38 -11.40 4.28
CA SER A 222 1.31 -10.65 3.42
C SER A 222 2.07 -9.58 4.21
N ILE A 223 1.37 -8.87 5.11
CA ILE A 223 1.97 -7.88 6.00
C ILE A 223 2.95 -8.54 6.98
N ALA A 224 2.50 -9.58 7.70
CA ALA A 224 3.33 -10.27 8.68
C ALA A 224 4.56 -10.92 8.05
N HIS A 225 4.38 -11.56 6.88
CA HIS A 225 5.48 -12.15 6.12
C HIS A 225 6.49 -11.10 5.66
N PHE A 226 6.03 -9.96 5.15
CA PHE A 226 6.91 -8.86 4.74
C PHE A 226 7.78 -8.38 5.92
N PHE A 227 7.20 -8.15 7.10
CA PHE A 227 7.98 -7.70 8.25
C PHE A 227 8.81 -8.81 8.91
N ALA A 228 8.49 -10.08 8.71
CA ALA A 228 9.32 -11.18 9.22
C ALA A 228 10.64 -11.38 8.44
N GLN A 229 10.72 -10.88 7.21
CA GLN A 229 11.91 -11.00 6.35
C GLN A 229 13.03 -10.04 6.80
N ALA A 230 14.22 -10.57 7.06
CA ALA A 230 15.37 -9.79 7.51
C ALA A 230 15.80 -8.73 6.50
N GLU A 231 15.68 -9.02 5.20
CA GLU A 231 16.02 -8.11 4.11
C GLU A 231 15.09 -6.90 4.07
N GLN A 232 13.78 -7.11 4.32
CA GLN A 232 12.81 -6.01 4.36
C GLN A 232 13.00 -5.15 5.61
N GLN A 233 13.32 -5.77 6.75
CA GLN A 233 13.69 -5.05 7.96
C GLN A 233 14.93 -4.19 7.74
N ALA A 234 15.98 -4.74 7.12
CA ALA A 234 17.21 -4.03 6.81
C ALA A 234 16.98 -2.84 5.85
N MET A 235 16.15 -3.02 4.82
CA MET A 235 15.77 -1.93 3.92
C MET A 235 15.04 -0.79 4.64
N ILE A 236 14.13 -1.11 5.57
CA ILE A 236 13.46 -0.09 6.39
C ILE A 236 14.46 0.61 7.28
N ASP A 237 15.33 -0.14 7.96
CA ASP A 237 16.35 0.43 8.85
C ASP A 237 17.33 1.33 8.08
N GLU A 238 17.64 1.00 6.83
CA GLU A 238 18.44 1.82 5.94
C GLU A 238 17.75 3.16 5.58
N LEU A 239 16.44 3.13 5.32
CA LEU A 239 15.65 4.36 5.12
C LEU A 239 15.66 5.24 6.37
N LEU A 240 15.47 4.64 7.55
CA LEU A 240 15.52 5.36 8.82
C LEU A 240 16.90 5.97 9.07
N ALA A 241 17.97 5.22 8.77
CA ALA A 241 19.35 5.71 8.86
C ALA A 241 19.67 6.83 7.85
N ALA A 242 18.99 6.85 6.70
CA ALA A 242 19.07 7.94 5.72
C ALA A 242 18.28 9.19 6.12
N GLY A 243 17.64 9.19 7.30
CA GLY A 243 16.94 10.33 7.87
C GLY A 243 15.43 10.36 7.59
N VAL A 244 14.86 9.29 7.03
CA VAL A 244 13.41 9.16 6.92
C VAL A 244 12.84 8.86 8.29
N ALA A 245 11.93 9.70 8.79
CA ALA A 245 11.29 9.57 10.10
C ALA A 245 9.77 9.64 9.94
N PRO A 246 9.10 8.49 9.73
CA PRO A 246 7.63 8.44 9.66
C PRO A 246 7.02 8.96 10.96
N GLN A 247 6.05 9.87 10.84
CA GLN A 247 5.43 10.52 11.99
C GLN A 247 4.60 9.51 12.79
N ALA A 248 4.81 9.47 14.10
CA ALA A 248 3.90 8.78 15.00
C ALA A 248 2.54 9.49 15.02
N GLN A 249 1.47 8.72 15.19
CA GLN A 249 0.12 9.26 15.32
C GLN A 249 -0.62 8.61 16.49
N ALA A 250 -1.64 9.30 17.00
CA ALA A 250 -2.55 8.75 18.00
C ALA A 250 -3.28 7.52 17.44
N VAL A 251 -3.49 6.53 18.32
CA VAL A 251 -4.24 5.32 17.97
C VAL A 251 -5.72 5.65 18.02
N SER A 252 -6.36 5.74 16.86
CA SER A 252 -7.80 5.97 16.74
C SER A 252 -8.61 4.68 16.53
N LEU A 253 -7.93 3.56 16.29
CA LEU A 253 -8.55 2.24 16.10
C LEU A 253 -7.84 1.19 16.98
N PRO A 254 -8.06 1.16 18.30
CA PRO A 254 -7.28 0.32 19.19
C PRO A 254 -7.36 -1.17 18.80
N ALA A 255 -6.24 -1.77 18.42
CA ALA A 255 -6.20 -3.15 17.95
C ALA A 255 -6.77 -4.15 18.97
N ALA A 256 -6.67 -3.84 20.27
CA ALA A 256 -7.22 -4.65 21.37
C ALA A 256 -8.74 -4.86 21.25
N GLN A 257 -9.49 -3.86 20.80
CA GLN A 257 -10.95 -3.94 20.63
C GLN A 257 -11.36 -4.90 19.50
N TYR A 258 -10.45 -5.13 18.54
CA TYR A 258 -10.71 -5.99 17.40
C TYR A 258 -10.13 -7.39 17.62
N ALA A 259 -8.99 -7.50 18.30
CA ALA A 259 -8.26 -8.72 18.56
C ALA A 259 -8.55 -9.30 19.96
N GLU A 260 -9.82 -9.50 20.27
CA GLU A 260 -10.22 -10.30 21.44
C GLU A 260 -9.74 -11.76 21.29
N PRO A 261 -9.51 -12.50 22.41
CA PRO A 261 -8.99 -13.88 22.39
C PRO A 261 -9.68 -14.81 21.39
N GLN A 262 -11.00 -14.89 21.44
CA GLN A 262 -11.80 -15.70 20.53
C GLN A 262 -11.58 -15.37 19.05
N ARG A 263 -11.31 -14.10 18.74
CA ARG A 263 -11.17 -13.63 17.36
C ARG A 263 -9.80 -13.96 16.80
N TRP A 264 -8.71 -13.61 17.50
CA TRP A 264 -7.37 -13.86 16.97
C TRP A 264 -7.03 -15.36 17.01
N ILE A 265 -7.49 -16.11 18.02
CA ILE A 265 -7.31 -17.57 18.07
C ILE A 265 -7.99 -18.24 16.86
N ALA A 266 -9.19 -17.81 16.48
CA ALA A 266 -9.89 -18.34 15.30
C ALA A 266 -9.21 -18.00 13.96
N ARG A 267 -8.21 -17.10 13.96
CA ARG A 267 -7.47 -16.63 12.78
C ARG A 267 -6.02 -17.15 12.76
N LEU A 268 -5.68 -18.10 13.61
CA LEU A 268 -4.35 -18.69 13.64
C LEU A 268 -4.02 -19.43 12.33
N PRO A 269 -2.79 -19.31 11.82
CA PRO A 269 -2.39 -19.94 10.58
C PRO A 269 -2.42 -21.46 10.74
N GLY A 270 -3.09 -22.16 9.82
CA GLY A 270 -3.17 -23.62 9.84
C GLY A 270 -4.10 -24.23 10.89
N PHE A 271 -4.74 -23.42 11.75
CA PHE A 271 -5.67 -23.92 12.78
C PHE A 271 -7.08 -23.36 12.60
N LYS A 272 -7.92 -24.09 11.87
CA LYS A 272 -9.29 -23.64 11.52
C LYS A 272 -10.29 -24.04 12.59
N ILE A 273 -10.72 -23.08 13.41
CA ILE A 273 -11.78 -23.25 14.41
C ILE A 273 -12.75 -22.06 14.42
N SER A 274 -13.97 -22.26 14.93
CA SER A 274 -14.93 -21.16 15.09
C SER A 274 -14.60 -20.31 16.33
N GLU A 275 -15.07 -19.06 16.35
CA GLU A 275 -14.85 -18.15 17.49
C GLU A 275 -15.41 -18.72 18.81
N ASN A 276 -16.53 -19.46 18.78
CA ASN A 276 -17.06 -20.13 19.98
C ASN A 276 -16.11 -21.21 20.52
N LYS A 277 -15.48 -21.99 19.63
CA LYS A 277 -14.49 -23.00 20.03
C LYS A 277 -13.20 -22.33 20.50
N ALA A 278 -12.81 -21.24 19.88
CA ALA A 278 -11.67 -20.42 20.29
C ALA A 278 -11.85 -19.85 21.70
N GLN A 279 -13.05 -19.34 22.01
CA GLN A 279 -13.38 -18.90 23.38
C GLN A 279 -13.28 -20.06 24.37
N ALA A 280 -13.86 -21.22 24.06
CA ALA A 280 -13.78 -22.38 24.95
C ALA A 280 -12.33 -22.83 25.20
N LEU A 281 -11.48 -22.80 24.16
CA LEU A 281 -10.05 -23.07 24.28
C LEU A 281 -9.35 -22.06 25.18
N TRP A 282 -9.67 -20.77 25.03
CA TRP A 282 -9.13 -19.70 25.87
C TRP A 282 -9.51 -19.84 27.34
N GLU A 283 -10.76 -20.21 27.64
CA GLU A 283 -11.23 -20.49 28.99
C GLU A 283 -10.49 -21.69 29.61
N LEU A 284 -10.32 -22.78 28.85
CA LEU A 284 -9.58 -23.96 29.29
C LEU A 284 -8.10 -23.64 29.56
N ALA A 285 -7.51 -22.75 28.78
CA ALA A 285 -6.15 -22.25 28.97
C ALA A 285 -6.01 -21.24 30.13
N GLY A 286 -7.02 -21.10 30.99
CA GLY A 286 -6.98 -20.18 32.12
C GLY A 286 -6.91 -18.71 31.71
N LYS A 287 -7.45 -18.36 30.53
CA LYS A 287 -7.47 -16.99 29.98
C LYS A 287 -6.10 -16.35 29.84
N SER A 288 -5.10 -17.14 29.45
CA SER A 288 -3.72 -16.68 29.28
C SER A 288 -3.06 -17.33 28.06
N ILE A 289 -2.13 -16.61 27.45
CA ILE A 289 -1.33 -17.16 26.34
C ILE A 289 -0.36 -18.23 26.89
N GLU A 290 0.12 -18.06 28.13
CA GLU A 290 0.93 -19.04 28.85
C GLU A 290 0.21 -20.39 29.00
N GLY A 291 -1.08 -20.36 29.34
CA GLY A 291 -1.90 -21.57 29.39
C GLY A 291 -2.08 -22.20 28.02
N LEU A 292 -2.28 -21.41 26.96
CA LEU A 292 -2.33 -21.90 25.59
C LEU A 292 -1.03 -22.62 25.19
N GLN A 293 0.12 -22.15 25.68
CA GLN A 293 1.43 -22.74 25.41
C GLN A 293 1.74 -24.00 26.22
N THR A 294 1.33 -24.04 27.50
CA THR A 294 1.82 -25.06 28.45
C THR A 294 0.78 -26.07 28.91
N ASP A 295 -0.51 -25.72 28.89
CA ASP A 295 -1.55 -26.56 29.51
C ASP A 295 -1.72 -27.86 28.71
N LYS A 296 -1.56 -29.00 29.40
CA LYS A 296 -1.62 -30.35 28.81
C LYS A 296 -3.05 -30.90 28.72
N SER A 297 -4.02 -30.23 29.34
CA SER A 297 -5.44 -30.59 29.30
C SER A 297 -6.15 -30.12 28.02
N LEU A 298 -5.49 -29.25 27.23
CA LEU A 298 -6.03 -28.75 25.97
C LEU A 298 -6.20 -29.87 24.93
N PRO A 299 -7.12 -29.72 23.96
CA PRO A 299 -7.36 -30.69 22.89
C PRO A 299 -6.08 -31.16 22.16
N ALA A 300 -6.04 -32.42 21.74
CA ALA A 300 -4.84 -33.02 21.13
C ALA A 300 -4.42 -32.36 19.81
N ASP A 301 -5.39 -31.89 19.02
CA ASP A 301 -5.17 -31.10 17.81
C ASP A 301 -4.49 -29.75 18.11
N TRP A 302 -4.90 -29.06 19.19
CA TRP A 302 -4.22 -27.87 19.67
C TRP A 302 -2.79 -28.17 20.12
N GLN A 303 -2.60 -29.25 20.88
CA GLN A 303 -1.27 -29.66 21.35
C GLN A 303 -0.32 -29.96 20.19
N ALA A 304 -0.82 -30.64 19.15
CA ALA A 304 -0.06 -30.89 17.93
C ALA A 304 0.30 -29.58 17.23
N TRP A 305 -0.68 -28.70 16.99
CA TRP A 305 -0.46 -27.42 16.32
C TRP A 305 0.55 -26.53 17.04
N ARG A 306 0.41 -26.33 18.36
CA ARG A 306 1.32 -25.48 19.15
C ARG A 306 2.74 -26.04 19.26
N SER A 307 2.93 -27.35 19.04
CA SER A 307 4.23 -28.00 19.13
C SER A 307 5.13 -27.73 17.93
N GLU A 308 4.56 -27.27 16.81
CA GLU A 308 5.35 -26.84 15.66
C GLU A 308 6.19 -25.60 16.01
N PRO A 309 7.50 -25.55 15.68
CA PRO A 309 8.38 -24.44 16.07
C PRO A 309 7.87 -23.06 15.63
N GLN A 310 7.30 -22.97 14.44
CA GLN A 310 6.73 -21.73 13.88
C GLN A 310 5.53 -21.22 14.69
N ASN A 311 4.67 -22.12 15.17
CA ASN A 311 3.47 -21.78 15.93
C ASN A 311 3.82 -21.45 17.38
N ALA A 312 4.81 -22.14 17.97
CA ALA A 312 5.36 -21.80 19.28
C ALA A 312 5.96 -20.38 19.27
N ALA A 313 6.76 -20.05 18.26
CA ALA A 313 7.30 -18.70 18.08
C ALA A 313 6.20 -17.64 17.87
N LEU A 314 5.13 -17.98 17.12
CA LEU A 314 3.98 -17.09 16.96
C LEU A 314 3.27 -16.80 18.29
N LEU A 315 3.09 -17.81 19.16
CA LEU A 315 2.48 -17.62 20.48
C LEU A 315 3.35 -16.75 21.39
N GLU A 316 4.68 -16.92 21.36
CA GLU A 316 5.61 -16.02 22.08
C GLU A 316 5.56 -14.58 21.56
N ASN A 317 5.47 -14.40 20.24
CA ASN A 317 5.31 -13.10 19.62
C ASN A 317 3.99 -12.44 20.02
N LEU A 318 2.89 -13.19 20.04
CA LEU A 318 1.58 -12.71 20.51
C LEU A 318 1.64 -12.28 21.97
N LYS A 319 2.24 -13.10 22.84
CA LYS A 319 2.45 -12.77 24.26
C LYS A 319 3.23 -11.47 24.42
N THR A 320 4.37 -11.35 23.74
CA THR A 320 5.21 -10.16 23.78
C THR A 320 4.46 -8.93 23.25
N PHE A 321 3.72 -9.09 22.15
CA PHE A 321 2.95 -8.03 21.52
C PHE A 321 1.85 -7.50 22.45
N PHE A 322 1.02 -8.39 23.03
CA PHE A 322 -0.04 -7.97 23.95
C PHE A 322 0.50 -7.38 25.26
N ALA A 323 1.66 -7.83 25.75
CA ALA A 323 2.32 -7.23 26.91
C ALA A 323 2.87 -5.81 26.66
N GLN A 324 3.15 -5.46 25.41
CA GLN A 324 3.67 -4.15 25.01
C GLN A 324 2.59 -3.18 24.52
N MET A 325 1.33 -3.62 24.46
CA MET A 325 0.22 -2.76 24.08
C MET A 325 -0.08 -1.78 25.21
N PRO A 326 -0.25 -0.48 24.90
CA PRO A 326 -0.65 0.50 25.92
C PRO A 326 -1.99 0.07 26.54
N SER A 327 -2.12 0.21 27.86
CA SER A 327 -3.39 -0.03 28.54
C SER A 327 -4.44 0.97 28.03
N GLU A 328 -5.73 0.61 28.11
CA GLU A 328 -6.85 1.48 27.65
C GLU A 328 -6.75 2.90 28.25
N ASP A 329 -6.22 3.03 29.46
CA ASP A 329 -5.98 4.30 30.16
C ASP A 329 -4.87 5.18 29.53
N GLU A 330 -3.87 4.60 28.88
CA GLU A 330 -2.78 5.34 28.20
C GLU A 330 -3.20 5.78 26.79
N ALA A 331 -4.09 5.03 26.14
CA ALA A 331 -4.68 5.42 24.86
C ALA A 331 -5.62 6.64 25.01
N ALA A 332 -6.26 6.79 26.17
CA ALA A 332 -7.10 7.94 26.51
C ALA A 332 -6.31 9.23 26.81
N GLN A 333 -5.03 9.15 27.19
CA GLN A 333 -4.21 10.33 27.48
C GLN A 333 -3.56 10.98 26.25
N GLY A 334 -3.67 10.35 25.07
CA GLY A 334 -3.33 10.93 23.77
C GLY A 334 -4.54 11.47 22.99
N SER A 335 -5.73 11.49 23.62
CA SER A 335 -7.02 11.75 22.96
C SER A 335 -7.46 13.21 22.95
N ASP A 336 -6.54 14.18 23.05
CA ASP A 336 -6.88 15.62 22.94
C ASP A 336 -7.47 15.99 21.56
N GLY A 337 -7.53 15.04 20.60
CA GLY A 337 -8.14 15.23 19.28
C GLY A 337 -9.29 14.27 18.91
N ILE A 338 -9.69 13.33 19.79
CA ILE A 338 -10.84 12.44 19.48
C ILE A 338 -12.11 13.11 19.97
N ASN A 339 -12.88 13.64 19.04
CA ASN A 339 -14.20 14.17 19.35
C ASN A 339 -15.22 13.02 19.40
N GLU A 340 -15.74 12.69 20.59
CA GLU A 340 -16.76 11.64 20.78
C GLU A 340 -18.01 11.87 19.90
N ALA A 341 -18.30 13.11 19.50
CA ALA A 341 -19.41 13.41 18.60
C ALA A 341 -19.16 12.98 17.14
N VAL A 342 -17.91 12.70 16.78
CA VAL A 342 -17.47 12.38 15.41
C VAL A 342 -17.00 10.92 15.31
N ALA A 343 -16.46 10.38 16.40
CA ALA A 343 -15.97 9.01 16.50
C ALA A 343 -17.00 7.98 16.00
N GLY A 344 -16.59 7.17 15.02
CA GLY A 344 -17.40 6.06 14.47
C GLY A 344 -18.46 6.46 13.44
N LYS A 345 -18.71 7.77 13.22
CA LYS A 345 -19.72 8.25 12.27
C LYS A 345 -19.19 8.30 10.84
N THR A 346 -20.07 8.12 9.86
CA THR A 346 -19.73 8.09 8.43
C THR A 346 -20.08 9.42 7.75
N PHE A 347 -19.08 10.08 7.18
CA PHE A 347 -19.15 11.34 6.45
C PHE A 347 -19.01 11.11 4.94
N VAL A 348 -19.73 11.89 4.13
CA VAL A 348 -19.51 11.97 2.68
C VAL A 348 -19.24 13.41 2.30
N LEU A 349 -18.06 13.67 1.75
CA LEU A 349 -17.69 14.99 1.23
C LEU A 349 -18.24 15.17 -0.20
N THR A 350 -18.92 16.28 -0.49
CA THR A 350 -19.42 16.63 -1.83
C THR A 350 -19.26 18.12 -2.13
N GLY A 351 -19.02 18.48 -3.40
CA GLY A 351 -18.70 19.85 -3.82
C GLY A 351 -17.24 20.25 -3.53
N THR A 352 -16.92 21.50 -3.86
CA THR A 352 -15.64 22.15 -3.57
C THR A 352 -15.78 22.92 -2.26
N LEU A 353 -14.91 22.64 -1.29
CA LEU A 353 -14.91 23.36 -0.01
C LEU A 353 -14.14 24.69 -0.17
N PRO A 354 -14.72 25.83 0.25
CA PRO A 354 -14.10 27.15 0.15
C PRO A 354 -12.69 27.27 0.76
N THR A 355 -12.43 26.65 1.93
CA THR A 355 -11.15 26.85 2.64
C THR A 355 -10.25 25.62 2.73
N LEU A 356 -10.83 24.41 2.71
CA LEU A 356 -10.09 23.16 2.84
C LEU A 356 -9.96 22.44 1.49
N LYS A 357 -8.79 21.85 1.23
CA LYS A 357 -8.71 20.83 0.18
C LYS A 357 -9.48 19.59 0.64
N ARG A 358 -10.11 18.89 -0.31
CA ARG A 358 -10.88 17.67 -0.04
C ARG A 358 -10.09 16.63 0.77
N ASP A 359 -8.81 16.47 0.46
CA ASP A 359 -7.92 15.54 1.17
C ASP A 359 -7.66 16.00 2.62
N GLN A 360 -7.53 17.32 2.85
CA GLN A 360 -7.36 17.88 4.19
C GLN A 360 -8.62 17.71 5.05
N ALA A 361 -9.81 17.98 4.48
CA ALA A 361 -11.08 17.76 5.16
C ALA A 361 -11.28 16.27 5.51
N GLN A 362 -10.85 15.36 4.63
CA GLN A 362 -10.85 13.93 4.90
C GLN A 362 -9.94 13.59 6.09
N SER A 363 -8.69 14.07 6.08
CA SER A 363 -7.75 13.84 7.18
C SER A 363 -8.27 14.37 8.53
N LEU A 364 -8.90 15.56 8.55
CA LEU A 364 -9.46 16.13 9.78
C LEU A 364 -10.61 15.28 10.36
N ILE A 365 -11.51 14.79 9.51
CA ILE A 365 -12.62 13.91 9.94
C ILE A 365 -12.08 12.59 10.50
N GLU A 366 -11.09 12.00 9.85
CA GLU A 366 -10.51 10.72 10.29
C GLU A 366 -9.62 10.88 11.52
N ALA A 367 -8.96 12.03 11.68
CA ALA A 367 -8.22 12.38 12.90
C ALA A 367 -9.16 12.48 14.11
N ALA A 368 -10.36 13.03 13.91
CA ALA A 368 -11.42 13.05 14.93
C ALA A 368 -12.16 11.71 15.11
N GLY A 369 -11.72 10.63 14.44
CA GLY A 369 -12.28 9.28 14.57
C GLY A 369 -13.48 8.96 13.66
N GLY A 370 -13.83 9.85 12.73
CA GLY A 370 -14.87 9.64 11.72
C GLY A 370 -14.40 8.80 10.52
N LYS A 371 -15.34 8.30 9.72
CA LYS A 371 -15.09 7.54 8.49
C LYS A 371 -15.56 8.31 7.27
N VAL A 372 -14.73 8.46 6.24
CA VAL A 372 -15.15 9.13 5.00
C VAL A 372 -15.50 8.12 3.91
N SER A 373 -16.70 8.24 3.34
CA SER A 373 -17.22 7.39 2.25
C SER A 373 -17.37 8.18 0.94
N GLY A 374 -17.18 7.50 -0.19
CA GLY A 374 -17.37 8.07 -1.52
C GLY A 374 -18.83 8.15 -1.98
N SER A 375 -19.75 7.41 -1.33
CA SER A 375 -21.14 7.26 -1.74
C SER A 375 -22.13 7.45 -0.60
N VAL A 376 -23.21 8.19 -0.87
CA VAL A 376 -24.32 8.37 0.08
C VAL A 376 -25.20 7.12 0.13
N SER A 377 -25.39 6.59 1.33
CA SER A 377 -26.23 5.45 1.68
C SER A 377 -27.03 5.73 2.96
N LYS A 378 -28.02 4.88 3.30
CA LYS A 378 -28.77 4.99 4.58
C LYS A 378 -27.91 4.85 5.84
N LYS A 379 -26.68 4.33 5.73
CA LYS A 379 -25.71 4.21 6.83
C LYS A 379 -24.79 5.43 6.94
N THR A 380 -25.02 6.45 6.12
CA THR A 380 -24.24 7.69 6.16
C THR A 380 -24.86 8.58 7.22
N ASP A 381 -24.05 9.04 8.16
CA ASP A 381 -24.52 9.91 9.24
C ASP A 381 -24.54 11.37 8.79
N TYR A 382 -23.49 11.82 8.08
CA TYR A 382 -23.36 13.21 7.63
C TYR A 382 -22.91 13.33 6.17
N VAL A 383 -23.39 14.36 5.50
CA VAL A 383 -22.93 14.77 4.17
C VAL A 383 -22.43 16.20 4.26
N VAL A 384 -21.15 16.42 4.01
CA VAL A 384 -20.55 17.77 4.00
C VAL A 384 -20.64 18.33 2.60
N ALA A 385 -21.39 19.41 2.43
CA ALA A 385 -21.68 20.03 1.16
C ALA A 385 -20.94 21.37 1.00
N GLY A 386 -20.04 21.43 0.01
CA GLY A 386 -19.41 22.66 -0.47
C GLY A 386 -20.10 23.26 -1.70
N GLU A 387 -19.45 24.24 -2.31
CA GLU A 387 -19.92 24.86 -3.56
C GLU A 387 -20.02 23.80 -4.67
N ALA A 388 -21.10 23.85 -5.48
CA ALA A 388 -21.42 22.86 -6.51
C ALA A 388 -21.65 21.42 -6.00
N ALA A 389 -22.22 21.26 -4.81
CA ALA A 389 -22.70 19.97 -4.31
C ALA A 389 -23.88 19.43 -5.17
N GLY A 390 -23.56 18.68 -6.23
CA GLY A 390 -24.53 18.11 -7.18
C GLY A 390 -25.27 16.86 -6.69
N SER A 391 -25.27 15.79 -7.49
CA SER A 391 -26.10 14.58 -7.33
C SER A 391 -26.00 13.84 -5.99
N LYS A 392 -24.93 14.04 -5.21
CA LYS A 392 -24.79 13.45 -3.86
C LYS A 392 -25.60 14.19 -2.80
N LEU A 393 -25.79 15.51 -2.94
CA LEU A 393 -26.63 16.30 -2.03
C LEU A 393 -28.11 15.98 -2.22
N GLU A 394 -28.54 15.84 -3.48
CA GLU A 394 -29.90 15.40 -3.82
C GLU A 394 -30.19 14.01 -3.23
N LYS A 395 -29.24 13.09 -3.34
CA LYS A 395 -29.35 11.74 -2.76
C LYS A 395 -29.36 11.75 -1.24
N ALA A 396 -28.64 12.67 -0.59
CA ALA A 396 -28.66 12.84 0.86
C ALA A 396 -30.03 13.31 1.36
N ASN A 397 -30.59 14.33 0.71
CA ASN A 397 -31.92 14.86 1.01
C ASN A 397 -33.02 13.81 0.79
N ALA A 398 -32.94 13.03 -0.29
CA ALA A 398 -33.89 11.95 -0.58
C ALA A 398 -33.84 10.81 0.46
N LEU A 399 -32.69 10.58 1.10
CA LEU A 399 -32.49 9.55 2.11
C LEU A 399 -32.65 10.07 3.56
N GLY A 400 -32.87 11.38 3.74
CA GLY A 400 -33.02 12.01 5.06
C GLY A 400 -31.71 12.06 5.87
N VAL A 401 -30.55 12.07 5.20
CA VAL A 401 -29.23 12.15 5.86
C VAL A 401 -28.90 13.60 6.20
N SER A 402 -28.32 13.85 7.38
CA SER A 402 -27.96 15.20 7.83
C SER A 402 -26.89 15.84 6.93
N VAL A 403 -27.16 17.04 6.43
CA VAL A 403 -26.23 17.80 5.58
C VAL A 403 -25.57 18.89 6.42
N LEU A 404 -24.24 19.00 6.35
CA LEU A 404 -23.42 19.99 7.04
C LEU A 404 -22.68 20.87 6.03
N SER A 405 -22.49 22.14 6.37
CA SER A 405 -21.57 23.06 5.68
C SER A 405 -20.12 22.88 6.17
N GLU A 406 -19.15 23.46 5.46
CA GLU A 406 -17.73 23.45 5.88
C GLU A 406 -17.53 24.07 7.28
N ALA A 407 -18.23 25.18 7.57
CA ALA A 407 -18.14 25.84 8.87
C ALA A 407 -18.73 25.00 10.01
N GLU A 408 -19.84 24.30 9.75
CA GLU A 408 -20.45 23.38 10.72
C GLU A 408 -19.59 22.13 10.92
N LEU A 409 -18.91 21.65 9.87
CA LEU A 409 -17.93 20.58 9.99
C LEU A 409 -16.79 20.98 10.93
N LEU A 410 -16.20 22.16 10.74
CA LEU A 410 -15.12 22.65 11.60
C LEU A 410 -15.59 22.81 13.05
N THR A 411 -16.78 23.37 13.25
CA THR A 411 -17.38 23.50 14.59
C THR A 411 -17.62 22.14 15.26
N LEU A 412 -17.96 21.12 14.47
CA LEU A 412 -18.18 19.76 14.96
C LEU A 412 -16.88 19.00 15.23
N LEU A 413 -15.76 19.42 14.62
CA LEU A 413 -14.45 18.82 14.82
C LEU A 413 -13.67 19.47 15.98
N GLY A 414 -14.01 20.70 16.37
CA GLY A 414 -13.41 21.43 17.49
C GLY A 414 -12.73 22.71 17.05
#